data_AF-A0A9X2JJJ7-F1
#
_entry.id   AF-A0A9X2JJJ7-F1
#
_cell.length_a   1.000
_cell.length_b   1.000
_cell.length_c   1.000
_cell.angle_alpha   90.00
_cell.angle_beta   90.00
_cell.angle_gamma   90.00
#
_symmetry.space_group_name_H-M   'P 1'
#
loop_
_entity.id
_entity.type
_entity.pdbx_description
1 polymer ?
#
loop_
_entity_poly.entity_id
_entity_poly.type
_entity_poly.pdbx_seq_one_letter_code
_entity_poly.pdbx_strand_id
1 'polypeptide(L)'
;MLGEPAPTPADIHFRIAGFPVRIHPLFWVIALLIGLSAFDGEPVASLLTMGVVFVSILAHELGHTVMQRKYGGRPRIVLWGMGGLAMCDDCDRSPRSQIIISLAGPVAGFLLAAAVLLIVGATRYIDFVPMWGELSEQTDTLYDEGQLIRLSLLVGKLYFERFDLMASNVIVWMLLWINIFWGLMNLLPVYPLDGGQVARELLTLGPRSPRNGIELSLKISFGVAVGVAVLSVIITKDIFLAILFGFLAYNNYRTLQRYTDGPGYGW
;
A
#
# COMPACT_ATOMS: atom_id res chain seq x y z
N MET A 1 -18.22 -3.13 -5.50
CA MET A 1 -16.80 -3.47 -5.73
C MET A 1 -16.20 -2.33 -6.49
N LEU A 2 -14.96 -1.92 -6.18
CA LEU A 2 -14.22 -0.95 -6.99
C LEU A 2 -13.89 -1.66 -8.31
N GLY A 3 -14.83 -1.62 -9.24
CA GLY A 3 -14.64 -2.19 -10.57
C GLY A 3 -13.61 -1.39 -11.35
N GLU A 4 -13.07 -2.00 -12.40
CA GLU A 4 -12.21 -1.30 -13.35
C GLU A 4 -12.90 0.00 -13.80
N PRO A 5 -12.25 1.18 -13.65
CA PRO A 5 -12.84 2.43 -14.11
C PRO A 5 -13.01 2.38 -15.63
N ALA A 6 -14.12 2.95 -16.11
CA ALA A 6 -14.40 3.02 -17.55
C ALA A 6 -13.22 3.65 -18.30
N PRO A 7 -12.82 3.10 -19.46
CA PRO A 7 -11.74 3.67 -20.25
C PRO A 7 -12.05 5.10 -20.68
N THR A 8 -11.03 5.96 -20.69
CA THR A 8 -11.16 7.34 -21.18
C THR A 8 -10.21 7.59 -22.35
N PRO A 9 -10.48 8.59 -23.21
CA PRO A 9 -9.55 8.98 -24.28
C PRO A 9 -8.19 9.50 -23.76
N ALA A 10 -8.13 9.92 -22.49
CA ALA A 10 -6.92 10.42 -21.85
C ALA A 10 -6.14 9.34 -21.09
N ASP A 11 -6.56 8.07 -21.18
CA ASP A 11 -5.85 6.96 -20.57
C ASP A 11 -4.50 6.74 -21.25
N ILE A 12 -3.44 6.67 -20.44
CA ILE A 12 -2.10 6.34 -20.94
C ILE A 12 -1.93 4.83 -20.95
N HIS A 13 -1.45 4.30 -22.07
CA HIS A 13 -1.24 2.87 -22.28
C HIS A 13 0.21 2.58 -22.63
N PHE A 14 0.81 1.61 -21.96
CA PHE A 14 2.15 1.11 -22.29
C PHE A 14 2.31 -0.35 -21.85
N ARG A 15 3.49 -0.92 -22.10
CA ARG A 15 3.86 -2.26 -21.63
C ARG A 15 5.14 -2.19 -20.82
N ILE A 16 5.20 -2.92 -19.71
CA ILE A 16 6.41 -3.08 -18.91
C ILE A 16 6.59 -4.57 -18.58
N ALA A 17 7.79 -5.11 -18.80
CA ALA A 17 8.06 -6.55 -18.65
C ALA A 17 7.01 -7.48 -19.33
N GLY A 18 6.46 -7.03 -20.45
CA GLY A 18 5.40 -7.74 -21.19
C GLY A 18 4.00 -7.68 -20.57
N PHE A 19 3.78 -6.91 -19.51
CA PHE A 19 2.47 -6.65 -18.90
C PHE A 19 1.86 -5.37 -19.48
N PRO A 20 0.60 -5.39 -19.95
CA PRO A 20 -0.13 -4.18 -20.32
C PRO A 20 -0.40 -3.33 -19.08
N VAL A 21 -0.12 -2.03 -19.17
CA VAL A 21 -0.40 -1.04 -18.13
C VAL A 21 -1.29 0.05 -18.70
N ARG A 22 -2.38 0.34 -18.01
CA ARG A 22 -3.26 1.48 -18.25
C ARG A 22 -3.21 2.42 -17.06
N ILE A 23 -3.05 3.71 -17.30
CA ILE A 23 -3.12 4.75 -16.26
C ILE A 23 -4.30 5.65 -16.57
N HIS A 24 -5.27 5.67 -15.66
CA HIS A 24 -6.41 6.57 -15.73
C HIS A 24 -6.01 7.98 -15.25
N PRO A 25 -6.48 9.09 -15.88
CA PRO A 25 -6.07 10.46 -15.54
C PRO A 25 -6.21 10.83 -14.06
N LEU A 26 -7.25 10.30 -13.41
CA LEU A 26 -7.49 10.52 -11.97
C LEU A 26 -6.31 10.07 -11.09
N PHE A 27 -5.52 9.08 -11.53
CA PHE A 27 -4.32 8.65 -10.82
C PHE A 27 -3.36 9.83 -10.61
N TRP A 28 -3.07 10.58 -11.68
CA TRP A 28 -2.15 11.70 -11.66
C TRP A 28 -2.66 12.86 -10.80
N VAL A 29 -3.96 13.12 -10.83
CA VAL A 29 -4.60 14.15 -10.00
C VAL A 29 -4.44 13.80 -8.52
N ILE A 30 -4.74 12.56 -8.12
CA ILE A 30 -4.62 12.15 -6.71
C ILE A 30 -3.15 12.13 -6.27
N ALA A 31 -2.24 11.60 -7.11
CA ALA A 31 -0.81 11.58 -6.81
C ALA A 31 -0.24 13.00 -6.61
N LEU A 32 -0.67 13.98 -7.42
CA LEU A 32 -0.30 15.38 -7.24
C LEU A 32 -0.89 15.97 -5.95
N LEU A 33 -2.16 15.70 -5.63
CA LEU A 33 -2.80 16.18 -4.40
C LEU A 33 -2.10 15.63 -3.14
N ILE A 34 -1.66 14.37 -3.17
CA ILE A 34 -0.83 13.79 -2.10
C ILE A 34 0.46 14.59 -1.95
N GLY A 35 1.15 14.89 -3.05
CA GLY A 35 2.37 15.71 -3.05
C GLY A 35 2.15 17.10 -2.46
N LEU A 36 1.12 17.81 -2.93
CA LEU A 36 0.77 19.14 -2.45
C LEU A 36 0.42 19.14 -0.96
N SER A 37 -0.29 18.12 -0.49
CA SER A 37 -0.64 17.99 0.93
C SER A 37 0.57 17.62 1.80
N ALA A 38 1.51 16.83 1.28
CA ALA A 38 2.66 16.36 2.05
C ALA A 38 3.78 17.40 2.19
N PHE A 39 3.86 18.36 1.26
CA PHE A 39 4.92 19.36 1.19
C PHE A 39 4.38 20.79 1.20
N ASP A 40 3.24 21.04 1.85
CA ASP A 40 2.64 22.37 2.03
C ASP A 40 2.52 23.19 0.73
N GLY A 41 2.20 22.50 -0.37
CA GLY A 41 2.04 23.09 -1.69
C GLY A 41 3.34 23.36 -2.46
N GLU A 42 4.51 22.94 -1.96
CA GLU A 42 5.79 23.12 -2.66
C GLU A 42 5.77 22.37 -4.02
N PRO A 43 5.85 23.07 -5.16
CA PRO A 43 5.58 22.46 -6.47
C PRO A 43 6.58 21.37 -6.87
N VAL A 44 7.87 21.56 -6.61
CA VAL A 44 8.91 20.63 -7.06
C VAL A 44 8.81 19.32 -6.31
N ALA A 45 8.74 19.36 -4.98
CA ALA A 45 8.55 18.19 -4.14
C ALA A 45 7.24 17.48 -4.47
N SER A 46 6.16 18.22 -4.74
CA SER A 46 4.88 17.63 -5.15
C SER A 46 4.95 16.84 -6.46
N LEU A 47 5.66 17.36 -7.46
CA LEU A 47 5.91 16.65 -8.73
C LEU A 47 6.82 15.44 -8.55
N LEU A 48 7.83 15.54 -7.67
CA LEU A 48 8.68 14.40 -7.31
C LEU A 48 7.85 13.31 -6.61
N THR A 49 6.99 13.67 -5.67
CA THR A 49 6.06 12.74 -5.00
C THR A 49 5.14 12.07 -6.00
N MET A 50 4.58 12.81 -6.94
CA MET A 50 3.74 12.25 -8.00
C MET A 50 4.47 11.14 -8.78
N GLY A 51 5.75 11.36 -9.14
CA GLY A 51 6.58 10.34 -9.77
C GLY A 51 6.88 9.15 -8.85
N VAL A 52 7.18 9.40 -7.57
CA VAL A 52 7.46 8.35 -6.58
C VAL A 52 6.23 7.48 -6.30
N VAL A 53 5.05 8.09 -6.18
CA VAL A 53 3.76 7.38 -6.02
C VAL A 53 3.52 6.46 -7.21
N PHE A 54 3.75 6.95 -8.44
CA PHE A 54 3.69 6.12 -9.65
C PHE A 54 4.63 4.92 -9.59
N VAL A 55 5.92 5.13 -9.32
CA VAL A 55 6.90 4.04 -9.26
C VAL A 55 6.55 3.03 -8.17
N SER A 56 6.14 3.49 -7.00
CA SER A 56 5.85 2.63 -5.85
C SER A 56 4.59 1.78 -6.08
N ILE A 57 3.50 2.38 -6.55
CA ILE A 57 2.27 1.65 -6.86
C ILE A 57 2.51 0.70 -8.03
N LEU A 58 3.23 1.13 -9.08
CA LEU A 58 3.55 0.24 -10.20
C LEU A 58 4.39 -0.96 -9.76
N ALA A 59 5.40 -0.75 -8.89
CA ALA A 59 6.22 -1.84 -8.36
C ALA A 59 5.38 -2.83 -7.54
N HIS A 60 4.46 -2.32 -6.73
CA HIS A 60 3.51 -3.13 -5.97
C HIS A 60 2.61 -3.96 -6.90
N GLU A 61 1.93 -3.35 -7.87
CA GLU A 61 1.08 -4.08 -8.83
C GLU A 61 1.87 -5.08 -9.69
N LEU A 62 3.14 -4.77 -9.99
CA LEU A 62 4.04 -5.71 -10.65
C LEU A 62 4.26 -6.97 -9.82
N GLY A 63 4.35 -6.87 -8.49
CA GLY A 63 4.42 -8.02 -7.61
C GLY A 63 3.24 -8.98 -7.81
N HIS A 64 2.01 -8.45 -7.77
CA HIS A 64 0.80 -9.22 -8.03
C HIS A 64 0.80 -9.84 -9.43
N THR A 65 1.06 -9.04 -10.47
CA THR A 65 0.97 -9.50 -11.86
C THR A 65 2.03 -10.52 -12.23
N VAL A 66 3.26 -10.42 -11.68
CA VAL A 66 4.29 -11.45 -11.84
C VAL A 66 3.81 -12.79 -11.28
N MET A 67 3.20 -12.79 -10.09
CA MET A 67 2.69 -14.01 -9.49
C MET A 67 1.45 -14.55 -10.20
N GLN A 68 0.53 -13.68 -10.62
CA GLN A 68 -0.62 -14.05 -11.45
C GLN A 68 -0.18 -14.78 -12.74
N ARG A 69 0.85 -14.25 -13.44
CA ARG A 69 1.40 -14.90 -14.64
C ARG A 69 2.08 -16.24 -14.32
N LYS A 70 2.76 -16.35 -13.16
CA LYS A 70 3.37 -17.62 -12.72
C LYS A 70 2.32 -18.71 -12.50
N TYR A 71 1.10 -18.35 -12.09
CA TYR A 71 -0.04 -19.26 -11.99
C TYR A 71 -0.82 -19.43 -13.31
N GLY A 72 -0.22 -19.04 -14.45
CA GLY A 72 -0.76 -19.29 -15.79
C GLY A 72 -1.71 -18.22 -16.33
N GLY A 73 -2.01 -17.17 -15.56
CA GLY A 73 -2.92 -16.11 -15.97
C GLY A 73 -2.30 -15.08 -16.92
N ARG A 74 -3.15 -14.23 -17.49
CA ARG A 74 -2.81 -13.13 -18.40
C ARG A 74 -3.16 -11.77 -17.77
N PRO A 75 -2.31 -11.28 -16.85
CA PRO A 75 -2.66 -10.13 -16.06
C PRO A 75 -2.42 -8.81 -16.80
N ARG A 76 -3.16 -7.78 -16.37
CA ARG A 76 -3.03 -6.37 -16.79
C ARG A 76 -3.05 -5.46 -15.55
N ILE A 77 -2.35 -4.34 -15.63
CA ILE A 77 -2.29 -3.35 -14.55
C ILE A 77 -3.15 -2.16 -14.94
N VAL A 78 -4.02 -1.72 -14.03
CA VAL A 78 -4.77 -0.47 -14.15
C VAL A 78 -4.46 0.41 -12.95
N LEU A 79 -3.79 1.54 -13.17
CA LEU A 79 -3.55 2.54 -12.13
C LEU A 79 -4.65 3.59 -12.16
N TRP A 80 -5.30 3.83 -11.02
CA TRP A 80 -6.40 4.78 -10.93
C TRP A 80 -6.62 5.28 -9.49
N GLY A 81 -7.00 6.55 -9.36
CA GLY A 81 -7.54 7.13 -8.13
C GLY A 81 -6.74 6.83 -6.87
N MET A 82 -7.14 5.76 -6.16
CA MET A 82 -6.62 5.38 -4.85
C MET A 82 -5.55 4.28 -4.87
N GLY A 83 -5.07 3.83 -6.03
CA GLY A 83 -4.06 2.77 -6.11
C GLY A 83 -3.89 2.19 -7.50
N GLY A 84 -3.63 0.89 -7.54
CA GLY A 84 -3.62 0.08 -8.73
C GLY A 84 -4.59 -1.10 -8.62
N LEU A 85 -4.82 -1.74 -9.77
CA LEU A 85 -5.57 -2.98 -9.89
C LEU A 85 -4.77 -3.92 -10.79
N ALA A 86 -4.19 -4.96 -10.21
CA ALA A 86 -3.68 -6.13 -10.93
C ALA A 86 -4.84 -7.07 -11.30
N MET A 87 -5.36 -6.92 -12.51
CA MET A 87 -6.52 -7.68 -12.99
C MET A 87 -6.09 -8.91 -13.79
N CYS A 88 -6.81 -10.02 -13.60
CA CYS A 88 -6.57 -11.25 -14.31
C CYS A 88 -7.86 -12.08 -14.37
N ASP A 89 -8.38 -12.30 -15.58
CA ASP A 89 -9.66 -12.98 -15.77
C ASP A 89 -9.52 -14.51 -15.75
N ASP A 90 -8.34 -15.02 -16.16
CA ASP A 90 -8.01 -16.44 -16.33
C ASP A 90 -7.03 -16.99 -15.28
N CYS A 91 -6.86 -16.30 -14.14
CA CYS A 91 -5.96 -16.72 -13.07
C CYS A 91 -6.53 -17.85 -12.21
N ASP A 92 -5.64 -18.70 -11.68
CA ASP A 92 -5.96 -19.64 -10.60
C ASP A 92 -6.62 -18.90 -9.43
N ARG A 93 -7.71 -19.48 -8.91
CA ARG A 93 -8.50 -18.97 -7.79
C ARG A 93 -8.40 -19.86 -6.55
N SER A 94 -7.50 -20.84 -6.56
CA SER A 94 -7.23 -21.65 -5.37
C SER A 94 -6.82 -20.75 -4.20
N PRO A 95 -7.29 -21.00 -2.95
CA PRO A 95 -6.99 -20.09 -1.83
C PRO A 95 -5.49 -19.88 -1.59
N ARG A 96 -4.67 -20.92 -1.82
CA ARG A 96 -3.21 -20.82 -1.70
C ARG A 96 -2.59 -19.89 -2.73
N SER A 97 -3.03 -19.97 -3.99
CA SER A 97 -2.54 -19.07 -5.05
C SER A 97 -2.92 -17.62 -4.73
N GLN A 98 -4.16 -17.39 -4.28
CA GLN A 98 -4.65 -16.06 -3.92
C GLN A 98 -3.88 -15.45 -2.75
N ILE A 99 -3.54 -16.23 -1.71
CA ILE A 99 -2.69 -15.77 -0.60
C ILE A 99 -1.33 -15.31 -1.13
N ILE A 100 -0.68 -16.13 -1.95
CA ILE A 100 0.64 -15.85 -2.47
C ILE A 100 0.62 -14.63 -3.41
N ILE A 101 -0.38 -14.53 -4.30
CA ILE A 101 -0.56 -13.39 -5.19
C ILE A 101 -0.79 -12.12 -4.37
N SER A 102 -1.66 -12.14 -3.37
CA SER A 102 -1.96 -10.98 -2.51
C SER A 102 -0.74 -10.51 -1.72
N LEU A 103 0.10 -11.42 -1.24
CA LEU A 103 1.34 -11.04 -0.55
C LEU A 103 2.43 -10.49 -1.49
N ALA A 104 2.38 -10.83 -2.78
CA ALA A 104 3.43 -10.46 -3.73
C ALA A 104 3.55 -8.94 -3.94
N GLY A 105 2.43 -8.20 -3.89
CA GLY A 105 2.44 -6.74 -4.02
C GLY A 105 3.17 -6.04 -2.87
N PRO A 106 2.75 -6.25 -1.61
CA PRO A 106 3.46 -5.71 -0.44
C PRO A 106 4.93 -6.13 -0.40
N VAL A 107 5.25 -7.38 -0.73
CA VAL A 107 6.65 -7.85 -0.80
C VAL A 107 7.45 -7.08 -1.84
N ALA A 108 6.90 -6.80 -3.04
CA ALA A 108 7.59 -5.99 -4.04
C ALA A 108 7.87 -4.56 -3.54
N GLY A 109 6.91 -3.97 -2.82
CA GLY A 109 7.12 -2.69 -2.14
C GLY A 109 8.26 -2.75 -1.12
N PHE A 110 8.23 -3.72 -0.19
CA PHE A 110 9.29 -3.87 0.81
C PHE A 110 10.67 -4.14 0.20
N LEU A 111 10.74 -4.89 -0.91
CA LEU A 111 11.99 -5.09 -1.65
C LEU A 111 12.50 -3.78 -2.27
N LEU A 112 11.60 -2.93 -2.78
CA LEU A 112 11.96 -1.60 -3.27
C LEU A 112 12.49 -0.72 -2.12
N ALA A 113 11.83 -0.73 -0.96
CA ALA A 113 12.31 0.01 0.22
C ALA A 113 13.68 -0.49 0.70
N ALA A 114 13.88 -1.82 0.73
CA ALA A 114 15.16 -2.42 1.08
C ALA A 114 16.27 -2.02 0.09
N ALA A 115 15.99 -2.00 -1.21
CA ALA A 115 16.95 -1.54 -2.22
C ALA A 115 17.34 -0.07 -2.00
N VAL A 116 16.38 0.81 -1.69
CA VAL A 116 16.66 2.21 -1.35
C VAL A 116 17.53 2.31 -0.10
N LEU A 117 17.22 1.58 0.96
CA LEU A 117 18.03 1.56 2.18
C LEU A 117 19.46 1.10 1.93
N LEU A 118 19.67 0.08 1.10
CA LEU A 118 21.01 -0.38 0.74
C LEU A 118 21.80 0.68 -0.03
N ILE A 119 21.17 1.39 -0.97
CA ILE A 119 21.81 2.46 -1.74
C ILE A 119 22.17 3.64 -0.83
N VAL A 120 21.25 4.06 0.03
CA VAL A 120 21.50 5.15 0.98
C VAL A 120 22.60 4.75 1.96
N GLY A 121 22.53 3.55 2.55
CA GLY A 121 23.51 3.08 3.53
C GLY A 121 24.90 2.82 2.94
N ALA A 122 25.00 2.61 1.62
CA ALA A 122 26.28 2.54 0.92
C ALA A 122 26.94 3.90 0.70
N THR A 123 26.20 5.00 0.84
CA THR A 123 26.66 6.36 0.50
C THR A 123 26.53 7.38 1.63
N ARG A 124 25.74 7.09 2.66
CA ARG A 124 25.34 7.99 3.73
C ARG A 124 25.24 7.25 5.06
N TYR A 125 25.38 7.99 6.16
CA TYR A 125 25.10 7.44 7.48
C TYR A 125 23.62 7.05 7.62
N ILE A 126 23.36 5.85 8.14
CA ILE A 126 22.03 5.36 8.51
C ILE A 126 22.12 4.79 9.92
N ASP A 127 21.10 5.11 10.73
CA ASP A 127 20.90 4.48 12.03
C ASP A 127 19.43 4.11 12.23
N PHE A 128 19.19 2.93 12.82
CA PHE A 128 17.85 2.50 13.22
C PHE A 128 17.80 2.36 14.73
N VAL A 129 16.97 3.21 15.34
CA VAL A 129 16.77 3.22 16.79
C VAL A 129 15.43 2.55 17.11
N PRO A 130 15.41 1.38 17.77
CA PRO A 130 14.18 0.73 18.20
C PRO A 130 13.32 1.63 19.08
N MET A 131 12.01 1.36 19.20
CA MET A 131 11.09 2.17 20.00
C MET A 131 11.54 2.33 21.47
N TRP A 132 12.21 1.32 22.01
CA TRP A 132 12.77 1.28 23.37
C TRP A 132 14.28 1.56 23.41
N GLY A 133 14.87 2.00 22.30
CA GLY A 133 16.29 2.33 22.18
C GLY A 133 16.56 3.82 22.38
N GLU A 134 17.80 4.12 22.77
CA GLU A 134 18.34 5.47 22.84
C GLU A 134 19.15 5.80 21.58
N LEU A 135 19.27 7.09 21.27
CA LEU A 135 20.11 7.54 20.15
C LEU A 135 21.58 7.23 20.46
N SER A 136 22.33 6.82 19.43
CA SER A 136 23.78 6.80 19.55
C SER A 136 24.32 8.23 19.65
N GLU A 137 25.49 8.43 20.29
CA GLU A 137 26.12 9.76 20.40
C GLU A 137 26.33 10.42 19.02
N GLN A 138 26.67 9.63 18.01
CA GLN A 138 26.80 10.08 16.63
C GLN A 138 25.45 10.53 16.05
N THR A 139 24.40 9.74 16.26
CA THR A 139 23.05 10.05 15.78
C THR A 139 22.51 11.32 16.44
N ASP A 140 22.73 11.46 17.74
CA ASP A 140 22.32 12.63 18.52
C ASP A 140 23.00 13.90 18.00
N THR A 141 24.33 13.86 17.84
CA THR A 141 25.12 14.99 17.30
C THR A 141 24.65 15.38 15.89
N LEU A 142 24.56 14.41 14.97
CA LEU A 142 24.15 14.69 13.58
C LEU A 142 22.70 15.17 13.49
N TYR A 143 21.83 14.72 14.40
CA TYR A 143 20.44 15.18 14.48
C TYR A 143 20.37 16.64 14.95
N ASP A 144 21.13 17.01 15.98
CA ASP A 144 21.18 18.38 16.51
C ASP A 144 21.76 19.38 15.51
N GLU A 145 22.70 18.94 14.66
CA GLU A 145 23.21 19.74 13.54
C GLU A 145 22.22 19.84 12.36
N GLY A 146 21.06 19.18 12.46
CA GLY A 146 20.03 19.13 11.41
C GLY A 146 20.45 18.32 10.18
N GLN A 147 21.49 17.50 10.28
CA GLN A 147 22.02 16.72 9.16
C GLN A 147 21.23 15.43 8.91
N LEU A 148 20.40 14.97 9.84
CA LEU A 148 19.62 13.75 9.69
C LEU A 148 18.16 14.02 9.31
N ILE A 149 17.63 13.16 8.46
CA ILE A 149 16.21 13.02 8.20
C ILE A 149 15.69 11.85 9.02
N ARG A 150 14.56 12.06 9.71
CA ARG A 150 13.90 11.04 10.51
C ARG A 150 12.67 10.48 9.79
N LEU A 151 12.59 9.15 9.72
CA LEU A 151 11.40 8.41 9.33
C LEU A 151 10.89 7.60 10.52
N SER A 152 9.68 7.91 10.98
CA SER A 152 9.03 7.17 12.06
C SER A 152 8.42 5.87 11.51
N LEU A 153 8.76 4.74 12.12
CA LEU A 153 8.24 3.41 11.81
C LEU A 153 7.46 2.86 13.01
N LEU A 154 6.73 1.76 12.81
CA LEU A 154 5.96 1.13 13.89
C LEU A 154 6.83 0.65 15.05
N VAL A 155 8.05 0.18 14.74
CA VAL A 155 8.95 -0.49 15.69
C VAL A 155 10.16 0.36 16.11
N GLY A 156 10.25 1.61 15.62
CA GLY A 156 11.41 2.47 15.87
C GLY A 156 11.47 3.66 14.95
N LYS A 157 12.62 4.34 14.94
CA LYS A 157 12.89 5.50 14.10
C LYS A 157 14.10 5.17 13.23
N LEU A 158 13.96 5.38 11.93
CA LEU A 158 15.06 5.31 10.99
C LEU A 158 15.58 6.71 10.75
N TYR A 159 16.89 6.90 10.93
CA TYR A 159 17.60 8.12 10.61
C TYR A 159 18.52 7.87 9.43
N PHE A 160 18.58 8.84 8.52
CA PHE A 160 19.58 8.84 7.46
C PHE A 160 20.07 10.25 7.20
N GLU A 161 21.35 10.37 6.87
CA GLU A 161 21.97 11.65 6.54
C GLU A 161 21.33 12.26 5.30
N ARG A 162 21.05 13.57 5.38
CA ARG A 162 20.47 14.34 4.29
C ARG A 162 21.43 14.43 3.11
N PHE A 163 20.87 14.37 1.92
CA PHE A 163 21.58 14.67 0.68
C PHE A 163 21.65 16.20 0.47
N ASP A 164 22.66 16.63 -0.29
CA ASP A 164 22.82 18.05 -0.66
C ASP A 164 21.66 18.57 -1.52
N LEU A 165 21.10 17.68 -2.36
CA LEU A 165 19.96 17.99 -3.21
C LEU A 165 18.65 17.69 -2.48
N MET A 166 17.78 18.71 -2.37
CA MET A 166 16.41 18.59 -1.86
C MET A 166 15.64 17.45 -2.52
N ALA A 167 15.77 17.30 -3.84
CA ALA A 167 15.06 16.28 -4.60
C ALA A 167 15.40 14.85 -4.11
N SER A 168 16.67 14.58 -3.81
CA SER A 168 17.10 13.26 -3.30
C SER A 168 16.47 12.96 -1.94
N ASN A 169 16.41 13.95 -1.06
CA ASN A 169 15.76 13.82 0.26
C ASN A 169 14.27 13.50 0.13
N VAL A 170 13.56 14.24 -0.73
CA VAL A 170 12.13 14.02 -1.01
C VAL A 170 11.90 12.62 -1.58
N ILE A 171 12.68 12.22 -2.58
CA ILE A 171 12.53 10.93 -3.25
C ILE A 171 12.77 9.78 -2.28
N VAL A 172 13.90 9.80 -1.55
CA VAL A 172 14.25 8.74 -0.60
C VAL A 172 13.20 8.65 0.51
N TRP A 173 12.84 9.78 1.12
CA TRP A 173 11.86 9.79 2.20
C TRP A 173 10.50 9.27 1.73
N MET A 174 10.01 9.72 0.57
CA MET A 174 8.72 9.27 0.01
C MET A 174 8.74 7.81 -0.44
N LEU A 175 9.84 7.33 -1.05
CA LEU A 175 9.97 5.92 -1.42
C LEU A 175 9.90 5.04 -0.19
N LEU A 176 10.64 5.37 0.88
CA LEU A 176 10.62 4.59 2.11
C LEU A 176 9.27 4.68 2.81
N TRP A 177 8.71 5.88 2.94
CA TRP A 177 7.41 6.07 3.59
C TRP A 177 6.32 5.32 2.84
N ILE A 178 6.22 5.44 1.51
CA ILE A 178 5.17 4.75 0.75
C ILE A 178 5.36 3.23 0.80
N ASN A 179 6.56 2.74 0.50
CA ASN A 179 6.75 1.30 0.38
C ASN A 179 6.73 0.58 1.73
N ILE A 180 7.03 1.26 2.85
CA ILE A 180 6.95 0.68 4.19
C ILE A 180 5.57 0.94 4.81
N PHE A 181 5.15 2.20 4.97
CA PHE A 181 3.90 2.54 5.65
C PHE A 181 2.69 2.05 4.86
N TRP A 182 2.54 2.41 3.58
CA TRP A 182 1.41 1.91 2.79
C TRP A 182 1.48 0.40 2.56
N GLY A 183 2.68 -0.17 2.44
CA GLY A 183 2.87 -1.63 2.40
C GLY A 183 2.31 -2.33 3.64
N LEU A 184 2.59 -1.80 4.83
CA LEU A 184 2.03 -2.30 6.10
C LEU A 184 0.52 -2.09 6.18
N MET A 185 0.01 -0.94 5.74
CA MET A 185 -1.42 -0.67 5.69
C MET A 185 -2.16 -1.65 4.77
N ASN A 186 -1.57 -1.98 3.61
CA ASN A 186 -2.13 -2.98 2.70
C ASN A 186 -2.15 -4.39 3.30
N LEU A 187 -1.32 -4.69 4.30
CA LEU A 187 -1.34 -5.96 5.01
C LEU A 187 -2.34 -6.01 6.18
N LEU A 188 -3.07 -4.92 6.45
CA LEU A 188 -4.17 -4.97 7.41
C LEU A 188 -5.26 -5.93 6.93
N PRO A 189 -5.89 -6.70 7.84
CA PRO A 189 -6.94 -7.65 7.50
C PRO A 189 -8.28 -6.95 7.21
N VAL A 190 -8.27 -5.98 6.29
CA VAL A 190 -9.41 -5.17 5.86
C VAL A 190 -9.61 -5.35 4.37
N TYR A 191 -10.70 -5.98 3.95
CA TYR A 191 -11.03 -6.08 2.54
C TYR A 191 -11.36 -4.69 1.94
N PRO A 192 -10.89 -4.33 0.74
CA PRO A 192 -10.23 -5.15 -0.28
C PRO A 192 -8.69 -5.14 -0.23
N LEU A 193 -8.06 -4.63 0.83
CA LEU A 193 -6.60 -4.62 0.95
C LEU A 193 -6.04 -6.05 0.90
N ASP A 194 -4.77 -6.18 0.54
CA ASP A 194 -4.11 -7.49 0.37
C ASP A 194 -4.19 -8.36 1.61
N GLY A 195 -3.96 -7.79 2.78
CA GLY A 195 -4.08 -8.47 4.07
C GLY A 195 -5.51 -8.94 4.34
N GLY A 196 -6.51 -8.20 3.87
CA GLY A 196 -7.92 -8.62 3.92
C GLY A 196 -8.20 -9.81 2.99
N GLN A 197 -7.61 -9.83 1.80
CA GLN A 197 -7.69 -10.96 0.88
C GLN A 197 -6.99 -12.20 1.46
N VAL A 198 -5.77 -12.04 1.98
CA VAL A 198 -5.03 -13.10 2.67
C VAL A 198 -5.81 -13.65 3.86
N ALA A 199 -6.33 -12.77 4.73
CA ALA A 199 -7.09 -13.18 5.91
C ALA A 199 -8.35 -13.96 5.53
N ARG A 200 -9.06 -13.51 4.49
CA ARG A 200 -10.22 -14.24 3.94
C ARG A 200 -9.85 -15.64 3.49
N GLU A 201 -8.85 -15.76 2.62
CA GLU A 201 -8.46 -17.07 2.07
C GLU A 201 -7.95 -18.03 3.16
N LEU A 202 -7.17 -17.53 4.13
CA LEU A 202 -6.74 -18.32 5.29
C LEU A 202 -7.93 -18.84 6.10
N LEU A 203 -8.96 -18.02 6.31
CA LEU A 203 -10.15 -18.42 7.04
C LEU A 203 -11.03 -19.41 6.26
N THR A 204 -10.99 -19.40 4.93
CA THR A 204 -11.67 -20.41 4.10
C THR A 204 -10.95 -21.75 4.05
N LEU A 205 -9.61 -21.75 4.22
CA LEU A 205 -8.80 -22.97 4.33
C LEU A 205 -8.91 -23.66 5.69
N GLY A 206 -9.42 -22.95 6.71
CA GLY A 206 -9.56 -23.48 8.06
C GLY A 206 -10.60 -24.61 8.18
N PRO A 207 -10.74 -25.21 9.39
CA PRO A 207 -11.69 -26.31 9.64
C PRO A 207 -13.17 -25.89 9.57
N ARG A 208 -13.45 -24.60 9.37
CA ARG A 208 -14.82 -24.08 9.21
C ARG A 208 -15.26 -24.26 7.77
N SER A 209 -16.58 -24.27 7.53
CA SER A 209 -17.08 -24.18 6.17
C SER A 209 -16.55 -22.90 5.50
N PRO A 210 -16.23 -22.92 4.19
CA PRO A 210 -15.78 -21.73 3.46
C PRO A 210 -16.72 -20.54 3.67
N ARG A 211 -18.02 -20.83 3.82
CA ARG A 211 -19.04 -19.81 4.10
C ARG A 211 -18.74 -19.03 5.37
N ASN A 212 -18.50 -19.74 6.47
CA ASN A 212 -18.22 -19.15 7.78
C ASN A 212 -16.87 -18.42 7.80
N GLY A 213 -15.89 -18.90 7.01
CA GLY A 213 -14.59 -18.25 6.85
C GLY A 213 -14.71 -16.85 6.23
N ILE A 214 -15.48 -16.72 5.15
CA ILE A 214 -15.76 -15.42 4.51
C ILE A 214 -16.49 -14.48 5.47
N GLU A 215 -17.53 -14.97 6.15
CA GLU A 215 -18.29 -14.16 7.11
C GLU A 215 -17.40 -13.62 8.24
N LEU A 216 -16.55 -14.47 8.82
CA LEU A 216 -15.61 -14.06 9.86
C LEU A 216 -14.59 -13.06 9.33
N SER A 217 -14.09 -13.23 8.10
CA SER A 217 -13.15 -12.30 7.48
C SER A 217 -13.74 -10.89 7.32
N LEU A 218 -15.02 -10.79 6.95
CA LEU A 218 -15.74 -9.52 6.82
C LEU A 218 -15.99 -8.86 8.18
N LYS A 219 -16.29 -9.65 9.22
CA LYS A 219 -16.42 -9.15 10.60
C LYS A 219 -15.10 -8.57 11.12
N ILE A 220 -13.99 -9.28 10.89
CA ILE A 220 -12.65 -8.81 11.22
C ILE A 220 -12.32 -7.54 10.44
N SER A 221 -12.56 -7.54 9.12
CA SER A 221 -12.34 -6.37 8.25
C SER A 221 -13.11 -5.14 8.73
N PHE A 222 -14.38 -5.31 9.09
CA PHE A 222 -15.19 -4.23 9.64
C PHE A 222 -14.61 -3.70 10.96
N GLY A 223 -14.34 -4.59 11.92
CA GLY A 223 -13.83 -4.19 13.24
C GLY A 223 -12.49 -3.48 13.17
N VAL A 224 -11.54 -4.01 12.38
CA VAL A 224 -10.23 -3.41 12.18
C VAL A 224 -10.35 -2.07 11.47
N ALA A 225 -11.20 -1.96 10.44
CA ALA A 225 -11.39 -0.69 9.73
C ALA A 225 -11.99 0.39 10.62
N VAL A 226 -12.98 0.07 11.47
CA VAL A 226 -13.51 1.01 12.47
C VAL A 226 -12.43 1.42 13.46
N GLY A 227 -11.64 0.47 13.97
CA GLY A 227 -10.54 0.75 14.88
C GLY A 227 -9.52 1.73 14.29
N VAL A 228 -9.07 1.48 13.06
CA VAL A 228 -8.14 2.37 12.35
C VAL A 228 -8.76 3.75 12.14
N ALA A 229 -10.02 3.83 11.71
CA ALA A 229 -10.70 5.10 11.50
C ALA A 229 -10.77 5.95 12.79
N VAL A 230 -11.14 5.33 13.91
CA VAL A 230 -11.23 6.00 15.22
C VAL A 230 -9.85 6.44 15.72
N LEU A 231 -8.85 5.55 15.67
CA LEU A 231 -7.48 5.87 16.08
C LEU A 231 -6.88 6.99 15.21
N SER A 232 -7.23 7.03 13.92
CA SER A 232 -6.77 8.09 13.00
C SER A 232 -7.24 9.47 13.45
N VAL A 233 -8.48 9.59 13.93
CA VAL A 233 -9.03 10.86 14.46
C VAL A 233 -8.42 11.22 15.80
N ILE A 234 -8.33 10.26 16.73
CA ILE A 234 -7.93 10.51 18.12
C ILE A 234 -6.44 10.79 18.24
N ILE A 235 -5.61 10.00 17.55
CA ILE A 235 -4.15 10.02 17.72
C ILE A 235 -3.51 10.90 16.66
N THR A 236 -3.74 10.60 15.39
CA THR A 236 -3.01 11.24 14.27
C THR A 236 -3.69 12.51 13.76
N LYS A 237 -4.98 12.70 14.08
CA LYS A 237 -5.85 13.75 13.51
C LYS A 237 -5.90 13.72 11.98
N ASP A 238 -5.60 12.58 11.37
CA ASP A 238 -5.66 12.39 9.93
C ASP A 238 -7.11 12.09 9.51
N ILE A 239 -7.78 13.14 9.05
CA ILE A 239 -9.17 13.08 8.60
C ILE A 239 -9.30 12.24 7.32
N PHE A 240 -8.30 12.29 6.43
CA PHE A 240 -8.34 11.53 5.18
C PHE A 240 -8.31 10.03 5.47
N LEU A 241 -7.38 9.58 6.32
CA LEU A 241 -7.27 8.17 6.71
C LEU A 241 -8.53 7.71 7.46
N ALA A 242 -9.09 8.57 8.32
CA ALA A 242 -10.34 8.29 9.02
C ALA A 242 -11.52 8.09 8.06
N ILE A 243 -11.68 8.96 7.06
CA ILE A 243 -12.74 8.85 6.05
C ILE A 243 -12.54 7.60 5.19
N LEU A 244 -11.31 7.32 4.75
CA LEU A 244 -10.98 6.14 3.96
C LEU A 244 -11.35 4.86 4.70
N PHE A 245 -10.86 4.68 5.92
CA PHE A 245 -11.16 3.48 6.69
C PHE A 245 -12.62 3.42 7.17
N GLY A 246 -13.26 4.56 7.40
CA GLY A 246 -14.72 4.63 7.64
C GLY A 246 -15.52 4.13 6.43
N PHE A 247 -15.13 4.52 5.22
CA PHE A 247 -15.73 4.03 3.98
C PHE A 247 -15.48 2.53 3.78
N LEU A 248 -14.26 2.04 4.05
CA LEU A 248 -13.96 0.61 4.01
C LEU A 248 -14.79 -0.18 5.03
N ALA A 249 -14.94 0.32 6.25
CA ALA A 249 -15.79 -0.28 7.27
C ALA A 249 -17.24 -0.38 6.77
N TYR A 250 -17.80 0.71 6.25
CA TYR A 250 -19.16 0.73 5.70
C TYR A 250 -19.34 -0.29 4.57
N ASN A 251 -18.39 -0.39 3.63
CA ASN A 251 -18.46 -1.36 2.54
C ASN A 251 -18.39 -2.82 3.04
N ASN A 252 -17.55 -3.10 4.02
CA ASN A 252 -17.45 -4.43 4.63
C ASN A 252 -18.73 -4.81 5.37
N TYR A 253 -19.31 -3.87 6.12
CA TYR A 253 -20.60 -4.07 6.80
C TYR A 253 -21.72 -4.40 5.81
N ARG A 254 -21.85 -3.62 4.73
CA ARG A 254 -22.86 -3.89 3.68
C ARG A 254 -22.65 -5.23 3.00
N THR A 255 -21.40 -5.61 2.76
CA THR A 255 -21.06 -6.89 2.14
C THR A 255 -21.43 -8.03 3.06
N LEU A 256 -21.15 -7.90 4.37
CA LEU A 256 -21.53 -8.86 5.39
C LEU A 256 -23.05 -9.05 5.47
N GLN A 257 -23.83 -7.97 5.52
CA GLN A 257 -25.30 -8.04 5.54
C GLN A 257 -25.84 -8.84 4.35
N ARG A 258 -25.40 -8.51 3.12
CA ARG A 258 -25.83 -9.23 1.91
C ARG A 258 -25.48 -10.71 1.95
N TYR A 259 -24.36 -11.05 2.58
CA TYR A 259 -23.86 -12.42 2.67
C TYR A 259 -24.61 -13.26 3.71
N THR A 260 -25.01 -12.62 4.83
CA THR A 260 -25.82 -13.24 5.88
C THR A 260 -27.29 -13.37 5.46
N ASP A 261 -27.84 -12.35 4.79
CA ASP A 261 -29.27 -12.27 4.44
C ASP A 261 -29.62 -12.94 3.10
N GLY A 262 -28.63 -13.25 2.25
CA GLY A 262 -28.86 -13.87 0.94
C GLY A 262 -29.14 -15.38 1.03
N PRO A 263 -30.03 -15.94 0.17
CA PRO A 263 -30.07 -17.38 -0.05
C PRO A 263 -28.68 -17.81 -0.53
N GLY A 264 -28.10 -18.84 0.10
CA GLY A 264 -26.69 -19.20 -0.08
C GLY A 264 -26.31 -19.44 -1.54
N TYR A 265 -25.86 -18.39 -2.24
CA TYR A 265 -25.26 -18.47 -3.55
C TYR A 265 -23.77 -18.25 -3.40
N GLY A 266 -23.01 -19.24 -3.87
CA GLY A 266 -21.56 -19.23 -3.88
C GLY A 266 -21.01 -18.02 -4.61
N TRP A 267 -19.99 -17.42 -3.99
CA TRP A 267 -19.00 -16.57 -4.65
C TRP A 267 -17.85 -17.45 -5.12
#